data_AF-A0A822B439-F1
#
_entry.id   AF-A0A822B439-F1
#
_cell.length_a   1.000
_cell.length_b   1.000
_cell.length_c   1.000
_cell.angle_alpha   90.00
_cell.angle_beta   90.00
_cell.angle_gamma   90.00
#
_symmetry.space_group_name_H-M   'P 1'
#
loop_
_entity.id
_entity.type
_entity.pdbx_description
1 polymer ?
#
loop_
_entity_poly.entity_id
_entity_poly.type
_entity_poly.pdbx_seq_one_letter_code
_entity_poly.pdbx_strand_id
1 'polypeptide(L)'
;VLVFVHARNATVRTGLQLLEYARNRGDLEHFLYKEKDDDGPRETIQYQEACRHVSHSKNAQLRDLFPHGIGIHHAGMLRQDRNIVEKYFLKGYIKVLVCTATLAWGVNLPAHAVIIKGTELYDSKRGSFIDLSILDVLQIFGRAGRPQFDTNGHGFILTTHDKLQHYLSLLTRQNPIESQFISHLTDNLNAEIVLGTVTTIEEACSWLRYTYLNVRMHQSPITYGINANMKAADPNLHSFRRDLIIKAAQELDKAHMIRFEEKTEYLFATDLGRTA
;
A
#
# COMPACT_ATOMS: atom_id res chain seq x y z
N VAL A 1 10.07 16.46 7.37
CA VAL A 1 9.55 16.07 6.04
C VAL A 1 9.82 14.59 5.83
N LEU A 2 8.84 13.83 5.34
CA LEU A 2 9.05 12.46 4.85
C LEU A 2 9.13 12.45 3.33
N VAL A 3 10.11 11.73 2.78
CA VAL A 3 10.26 11.56 1.33
C VAL A 3 10.16 10.07 1.00
N PHE A 4 9.04 9.67 0.39
CA PHE A 4 8.76 8.31 0.00
C PHE A 4 9.37 7.99 -1.37
N VAL A 5 10.12 6.89 -1.42
CA VAL A 5 10.74 6.34 -2.63
C VAL A 5 10.41 4.85 -2.76
N HIS A 6 10.60 4.32 -3.96
CA HIS A 6 10.14 2.98 -4.33
C HIS A 6 11.18 1.87 -4.23
N ALA A 7 12.43 2.21 -3.89
CA ALA A 7 13.50 1.22 -3.76
C ALA A 7 14.43 1.52 -2.58
N ARG A 8 14.99 0.48 -1.98
CA ARG A 8 15.91 0.59 -0.83
C ARG A 8 17.17 1.38 -1.18
N ASN A 9 17.77 1.12 -2.33
CA ASN A 9 18.92 1.92 -2.81
C ASN A 9 18.52 3.36 -3.17
N ALA A 10 17.26 3.62 -3.50
CA ALA A 10 16.77 4.96 -3.82
C ALA A 10 16.65 5.85 -2.58
N THR A 11 16.51 5.30 -1.36
CA THR A 11 16.49 6.12 -0.13
C THR A 11 17.83 6.82 0.05
N VAL A 12 18.91 6.06 -0.07
CA VAL A 12 20.29 6.52 0.06
C VAL A 12 20.64 7.50 -1.05
N ARG A 13 20.40 7.11 -2.32
CA ARG A 13 20.67 7.98 -3.48
C ARG A 13 19.94 9.31 -3.37
N THR A 14 18.67 9.29 -2.97
CA THR A 14 17.89 10.53 -2.82
C THR A 14 18.39 11.37 -1.65
N GLY A 15 18.76 10.75 -0.52
CA GLY A 15 19.35 11.48 0.61
C GLY A 15 20.66 12.18 0.24
N LEU A 16 21.55 11.48 -0.48
CA LEU A 16 22.81 12.06 -0.97
C LEU A 16 22.58 13.18 -2.00
N GLN A 17 21.64 13.00 -2.93
CA GLN A 17 21.27 14.03 -3.90
C GLN A 17 20.73 15.29 -3.22
N LEU A 18 19.87 15.13 -2.20
CA LEU A 18 19.35 16.27 -1.43
C LEU A 18 20.47 17.02 -0.71
N LEU A 19 21.42 16.29 -0.12
CA LEU A 19 22.60 16.88 0.51
C LEU A 19 23.46 17.67 -0.48
N GLU A 20 23.72 17.10 -1.65
CA GLU A 20 24.49 17.74 -2.72
C GLU A 20 23.79 19.01 -3.23
N TYR A 21 22.48 18.94 -3.50
CA TYR A 21 21.71 20.12 -3.91
C TYR A 21 21.69 21.21 -2.86
N ALA A 22 21.52 20.85 -1.57
CA ALA A 22 21.53 21.82 -0.48
C ALA A 22 22.90 22.48 -0.33
N ARG A 23 24.00 21.74 -0.48
CA ARG A 23 25.36 22.30 -0.46
C ARG A 23 25.60 23.25 -1.64
N ASN A 24 25.23 22.84 -2.85
CA ASN A 24 25.47 23.63 -4.05
C ASN A 24 24.65 24.93 -4.09
N ARG A 25 23.49 24.96 -3.42
CA ARG A 25 22.63 26.16 -3.32
C ARG A 25 22.86 27.01 -2.08
N GLY A 26 23.63 26.51 -1.10
CA GLY A 26 23.82 27.19 0.18
C GLY A 26 22.67 27.01 1.18
N ASP A 27 21.75 26.08 0.91
CA ASP A 27 20.51 25.85 1.67
C ASP A 27 20.69 24.85 2.84
N LEU A 28 21.92 24.39 3.11
CA LEU A 28 22.19 23.31 4.07
C LEU A 28 21.69 23.66 5.48
N GLU A 29 21.72 24.93 5.85
CA GLU A 29 21.25 25.41 7.15
C GLU A 29 19.78 25.08 7.44
N HIS A 30 18.94 24.91 6.41
CA HIS A 30 17.54 24.55 6.59
C HIS A 30 17.33 23.09 7.00
N PHE A 31 18.31 22.23 6.73
CA PHE A 31 18.27 20.81 7.06
C PHE A 31 18.83 20.54 8.45
N LEU A 32 19.72 21.40 8.93
CA LEU A 32 20.37 21.22 10.23
C LEU A 32 19.38 21.39 11.37
N TYR A 33 19.67 20.70 12.47
CA TYR A 33 19.02 20.98 13.74
C TYR A 33 19.38 22.40 14.17
N LYS A 34 18.36 23.23 14.40
CA LYS A 34 18.48 24.54 15.02
C LYS A 34 17.85 24.44 16.41
N GLU A 35 18.58 24.91 17.42
CA GLU A 35 18.02 25.10 18.76
C GLU A 35 16.82 26.05 18.64
N LYS A 36 15.68 25.67 19.22
CA LYS A 36 14.59 26.62 19.38
C LYS A 36 14.87 27.50 20.59
N ASP A 37 14.35 28.71 20.60
CA ASP A 37 14.50 29.64 21.73
C ASP A 37 13.99 29.07 23.07
N ASP A 38 13.11 28.06 23.02
CA ASP A 38 12.52 27.34 24.15
C ASP A 38 13.24 26.01 24.49
N ASP A 39 14.16 25.56 23.63
CA ASP A 39 14.96 24.35 23.87
C ASP A 39 16.11 24.70 24.82
N GLY A 40 15.96 24.36 26.10
CA GLY A 40 17.03 24.58 27.08
C GLY A 40 18.33 23.82 26.75
N PRO A 41 19.44 24.11 27.44
CA PRO A 41 20.78 23.52 27.18
C PRO A 41 20.81 21.99 27.22
N ARG A 42 19.78 21.36 27.80
CA ARG A 42 19.59 19.91 27.87
C ARG A 42 19.32 19.27 26.51
N GLU A 43 18.66 19.97 25.58
CA GLU A 43 18.33 19.42 24.26
C GLU A 43 19.56 19.44 23.34
N THR A 44 20.40 20.47 23.45
CA THR A 44 21.72 20.55 22.78
C THR A 44 22.62 19.38 23.16
N ILE A 45 22.72 19.07 24.46
CA ILE A 45 23.50 17.93 24.96
C ILE A 45 22.94 16.61 24.39
N GLN A 46 21.62 16.45 24.37
CA GLN A 46 20.99 15.26 23.80
C GLN A 46 21.22 15.13 22.28
N TYR A 47 21.27 16.24 21.55
CA TYR A 47 21.63 16.23 20.14
C TYR A 47 23.10 15.81 19.94
N GLN A 48 24.04 16.34 20.74
CA GLN A 48 25.44 15.92 20.71
C GLN A 48 25.61 14.43 21.05
N GLU A 49 24.89 13.94 22.04
CA GLU A 49 24.83 12.51 22.38
C GLU A 49 24.25 11.68 21.22
N ALA A 50 23.22 12.17 20.55
CA ALA A 50 22.66 11.52 19.37
C ALA A 50 23.67 11.44 18.23
N CYS A 51 24.42 12.51 17.95
CA CYS A 51 25.50 12.50 16.96
C CYS A 51 26.58 11.46 17.32
N ARG A 52 26.99 11.39 18.60
CA ARG A 52 27.94 10.38 19.07
C ARG A 52 27.36 8.96 18.99
N HIS A 53 26.08 8.77 19.28
CA HIS A 53 25.44 7.46 19.20
C HIS A 53 25.35 6.98 17.75
N VAL A 54 24.96 7.85 16.82
CA VAL A 54 24.87 7.53 15.40
C VAL A 54 26.25 7.26 14.80
N SER A 55 27.31 7.96 15.24
CA SER A 55 28.68 7.71 14.73
C SER A 55 29.19 6.29 15.00
N HIS A 56 28.62 5.59 15.99
CA HIS A 56 28.93 4.18 16.29
C HIS A 56 28.02 3.17 15.55
N SER A 57 27.00 3.64 14.80
CA SER A 57 26.18 2.76 13.98
C SER A 57 27.03 2.04 12.93
N LYS A 58 26.71 0.78 12.64
CA LYS A 58 27.36 0.01 11.57
C LYS A 58 26.96 0.50 10.18
N ASN A 59 25.86 1.24 10.06
CA ASN A 59 25.37 1.75 8.78
C ASN A 59 26.12 3.04 8.38
N ALA A 60 27.06 2.91 7.44
CA ALA A 60 27.84 4.03 6.92
C ALA A 60 26.97 5.17 6.36
N GLN A 61 25.92 4.82 5.62
CA GLN A 61 25.04 5.82 4.98
C GLN A 61 24.28 6.65 6.02
N LEU A 62 23.91 6.02 7.15
CA LEU A 62 23.28 6.75 8.25
C LEU A 62 24.28 7.70 8.93
N ARG A 63 25.52 7.26 9.13
CA ARG A 63 26.58 8.12 9.70
C ARG A 63 26.88 9.34 8.83
N ASP A 64 26.84 9.18 7.51
CA ASP A 64 27.18 10.24 6.57
C ASP A 64 26.04 11.27 6.42
N LEU A 65 24.78 10.85 6.53
CA LEU A 65 23.61 11.72 6.30
C LEU A 65 23.11 12.40 7.58
N PHE A 66 23.16 11.72 8.72
CA PHE A 66 22.58 12.20 9.99
C PHE A 66 23.12 13.56 10.45
N PRO A 67 24.44 13.87 10.39
CA PRO A 67 24.98 15.17 10.78
C PRO A 67 24.42 16.33 9.96
N HIS A 68 23.89 16.04 8.77
CA HIS A 68 23.27 17.01 7.88
C HIS A 68 21.74 17.06 8.03
N GLY A 69 21.19 16.45 9.08
CA GLY A 69 19.75 16.43 9.36
C GLY A 69 18.94 15.59 8.38
N ILE A 70 19.61 14.71 7.62
CA ILE A 70 18.99 13.79 6.66
C ILE A 70 19.06 12.37 7.21
N GLY A 71 17.94 11.65 7.18
CA GLY A 71 17.86 10.24 7.57
C GLY A 71 17.40 9.35 6.43
N ILE A 72 17.67 8.05 6.57
CA ILE A 72 17.13 7.00 5.69
C ILE A 72 16.38 5.95 6.50
N HIS A 73 15.32 5.38 5.93
CA HIS A 73 14.57 4.29 6.56
C HIS A 73 14.03 3.29 5.53
N HIS A 74 14.45 2.03 5.64
CA HIS A 74 13.88 0.96 4.83
C HIS A 74 14.03 -0.39 5.53
N ALA A 75 13.25 -1.39 5.09
CA ALA A 75 13.24 -2.73 5.70
C ALA A 75 14.61 -3.44 5.69
N GLY A 76 15.51 -3.08 4.77
CA GLY A 76 16.89 -3.60 4.73
C GLY A 76 17.84 -3.08 5.80
N MET A 77 17.45 -2.10 6.63
CA MET A 77 18.27 -1.62 7.75
C MET A 77 18.09 -2.51 8.98
N LEU A 78 19.13 -2.59 9.81
CA LEU A 78 19.04 -3.23 11.12
C LEU A 78 17.93 -2.58 11.93
N ARG A 79 17.19 -3.39 12.71
CA ARG A 79 16.10 -2.90 13.57
C ARG A 79 16.57 -1.80 14.52
N GLN A 80 17.77 -1.95 15.07
CA GLN A 80 18.39 -0.96 15.95
C GLN A 80 18.53 0.40 15.25
N ASP A 81 19.08 0.42 14.02
CA ASP A 81 19.23 1.67 13.25
C ASP A 81 17.87 2.29 12.89
N ARG A 82 16.86 1.47 12.55
CA ARG A 82 15.49 1.98 12.29
C ARG A 82 14.89 2.67 13.50
N ASN A 83 14.99 2.05 14.68
CA ASN A 83 14.51 2.64 15.93
C ASN A 83 15.22 3.95 16.27
N ILE A 84 16.53 4.03 15.99
CA ILE A 84 17.34 5.24 16.19
C ILE A 84 16.84 6.37 15.28
N VAL A 85 16.64 6.09 14.00
CA VAL A 85 16.15 7.06 13.01
C VAL A 85 14.74 7.54 13.38
N GLU A 86 13.83 6.64 13.73
CA GLU A 86 12.46 6.99 14.17
C GLU A 86 12.49 7.91 15.40
N LYS A 87 13.29 7.54 16.41
CA LYS A 87 13.46 8.33 17.64
C LYS A 87 13.97 9.74 17.34
N TYR A 88 15.02 9.88 16.53
CA TYR A 88 15.62 11.18 16.25
C TYR A 88 14.84 12.02 15.24
N PHE A 89 14.00 11.40 14.42
CA PHE A 89 13.02 12.12 13.61
C PHE A 89 11.91 12.72 14.47
N LEU A 90 11.36 11.97 15.43
CA LEU A 90 10.36 12.48 16.38
C LEU A 90 10.89 13.64 17.22
N LYS A 91 12.16 13.57 17.64
CA LYS A 91 12.85 14.66 18.33
C LYS A 91 13.18 15.86 17.43
N GLY A 92 13.00 15.74 16.12
CA GLY A 92 13.28 16.82 15.17
C GLY A 92 14.76 17.06 14.88
N TYR A 93 15.64 16.13 15.27
CA TYR A 93 17.07 16.14 14.93
C TYR A 93 17.29 15.79 13.45
N ILE A 94 16.41 14.95 12.90
CA ILE A 94 16.32 14.68 11.45
C ILE A 94 15.19 15.55 10.88
N LYS A 95 15.52 16.48 9.99
CA LYS A 95 14.53 17.35 9.32
C LYS A 95 13.93 16.67 8.10
N VAL A 96 14.71 15.87 7.38
CA VAL A 96 14.28 15.14 6.18
C VAL A 96 14.58 13.66 6.34
N LEU A 97 13.55 12.83 6.27
CA LEU A 97 13.69 11.38 6.33
C LEU A 97 13.24 10.77 5.01
N VAL A 98 14.16 10.10 4.32
CA VAL A 98 13.87 9.40 3.06
C VAL A 98 13.55 7.94 3.35
N CYS A 99 12.37 7.48 2.97
CA CYS A 99 11.87 6.17 3.36
C CYS A 99 11.16 5.40 2.23
N THR A 100 11.03 4.08 2.38
CA THR A 100 10.19 3.26 1.51
C THR A 100 8.73 3.25 1.97
N ALA A 101 7.79 2.94 1.06
CA ALA A 101 6.35 2.89 1.34
C ALA A 101 5.97 2.02 2.56
N THR A 102 6.77 1.00 2.90
CA THR A 102 6.60 0.16 4.10
C THR A 102 6.53 0.95 5.41
N LEU A 103 7.15 2.14 5.48
CA LEU A 103 7.07 2.99 6.68
C LEU A 103 5.63 3.46 6.92
N ALA A 104 4.88 3.78 5.86
CA ALA A 104 3.51 4.28 5.98
C ALA A 104 2.56 3.25 6.60
N TRP A 105 2.85 1.96 6.46
CA TRP A 105 2.05 0.88 7.03
C TRP A 105 2.53 0.43 8.42
N GLY A 106 3.84 0.46 8.67
CA GLY A 106 4.43 -0.22 9.83
C GLY A 106 4.65 0.63 11.08
N VAL A 107 4.70 1.97 10.97
CA VAL A 107 5.09 2.85 12.07
C VAL A 107 4.26 4.12 12.08
N ASN A 108 3.84 4.56 13.27
CA ASN A 108 3.17 5.84 13.43
C ASN A 108 4.17 7.00 13.56
N LEU A 109 4.71 7.44 12.43
CA LEU A 109 5.66 8.54 12.35
C LEU A 109 5.05 9.70 11.55
N PRO A 110 4.32 10.64 12.19
CA PRO A 110 3.74 11.77 11.48
C PRO A 110 4.80 12.83 11.16
N ALA A 111 4.58 13.58 10.08
CA ALA A 111 5.44 14.67 9.67
C ALA A 111 4.63 15.84 9.12
N HIS A 112 5.11 17.07 9.30
CA HIS A 112 4.45 18.26 8.78
C HIS A 112 4.16 18.18 7.27
N ALA A 113 5.14 17.68 6.50
CA ALA A 113 5.00 17.47 5.07
C ALA A 113 5.51 16.08 4.64
N VAL A 114 4.84 15.51 3.64
CA VAL A 114 5.22 14.26 2.98
C VAL A 114 5.36 14.46 1.48
N ILE A 115 6.32 13.80 0.86
CA ILE A 115 6.61 13.87 -0.56
C ILE A 115 6.68 12.46 -1.12
N ILE A 116 5.91 12.14 -2.15
CA ILE A 116 6.01 10.90 -2.91
C ILE A 116 6.89 11.18 -4.13
N LYS A 117 8.11 10.64 -4.17
CA LYS A 117 9.07 10.83 -5.26
C LYS A 117 8.91 9.72 -6.30
N GLY A 118 8.22 10.05 -7.39
CA GLY A 118 7.87 9.10 -8.44
C GLY A 118 6.63 8.29 -8.06
N THR A 119 5.93 7.75 -9.04
CA THR A 119 4.71 6.95 -8.83
C THR A 119 4.76 5.60 -9.55
N GLU A 120 5.97 5.16 -9.91
CA GLU A 120 6.19 3.89 -10.61
C GLU A 120 6.93 2.91 -9.71
N LEU A 121 6.36 1.72 -9.60
CA LEU A 121 6.90 0.58 -8.87
C LEU A 121 7.25 -0.52 -9.87
N TYR A 122 8.36 -1.22 -9.65
CA TYR A 122 8.65 -2.41 -10.44
C TYR A 122 7.95 -3.63 -9.84
N ASP A 123 7.04 -4.26 -10.59
CA ASP A 123 6.39 -5.51 -10.18
C ASP A 123 7.15 -6.70 -10.75
N SER A 124 7.88 -7.39 -9.88
CA SER A 124 8.65 -8.59 -10.23
C SER A 124 7.80 -9.74 -10.76
N LYS A 125 6.51 -9.83 -10.38
CA LYS A 125 5.62 -10.91 -10.85
C LYS A 125 5.16 -10.66 -12.28
N ARG A 126 4.92 -9.39 -12.62
CA ARG A 126 4.50 -8.98 -13.97
C ARG A 126 5.67 -8.67 -14.90
N GLY A 127 6.87 -8.49 -14.34
CA GLY A 127 8.07 -8.11 -15.09
C GLY A 127 8.01 -6.69 -15.65
N SER A 128 7.09 -5.84 -15.17
CA SER A 128 6.81 -4.51 -15.71
C SER A 128 6.72 -3.48 -14.59
N PHE A 129 6.81 -2.20 -14.96
CA PHE A 129 6.46 -1.13 -14.05
C PHE A 129 4.93 -1.02 -13.94
N ILE A 130 4.46 -0.79 -12.73
CA ILE A 130 3.07 -0.55 -12.37
C ILE A 130 2.97 0.76 -11.59
N ASP A 131 1.78 1.34 -11.60
CA ASP A 131 1.52 2.57 -10.88
C ASP A 131 1.35 2.32 -9.38
N LEU A 132 1.81 3.28 -8.57
CA LEU A 132 1.61 3.31 -7.13
C LEU A 132 0.11 3.30 -6.82
N SER A 133 -0.31 2.39 -5.95
CA SER A 133 -1.71 2.22 -5.60
C SER A 133 -2.26 3.44 -4.86
N ILE A 134 -3.55 3.74 -5.05
CA ILE A 134 -4.19 4.84 -4.32
C ILE A 134 -4.19 4.61 -2.81
N LEU A 135 -4.26 3.35 -2.36
CA LEU A 135 -4.19 3.01 -0.94
C LEU A 135 -2.83 3.41 -0.37
N ASP A 136 -1.74 3.12 -1.06
CA ASP A 136 -0.40 3.54 -0.62
C ASP A 136 -0.28 5.06 -0.59
N VAL A 137 -0.79 5.76 -1.61
CA VAL A 137 -0.81 7.22 -1.63
C VAL A 137 -1.58 7.78 -0.43
N LEU A 138 -2.78 7.26 -0.16
CA LEU A 138 -3.62 7.70 0.96
C LEU A 138 -2.96 7.39 2.31
N GLN A 139 -2.32 6.23 2.47
CA GLN A 139 -1.57 5.89 3.69
C GLN A 139 -0.38 6.82 3.91
N ILE A 140 0.36 7.13 2.84
CA ILE A 140 1.48 8.09 2.89
C ILE A 140 0.97 9.49 3.25
N PHE A 141 -0.10 9.95 2.60
CA PHE A 141 -0.71 11.24 2.88
C PHE A 141 -1.30 11.33 4.28
N GLY A 142 -1.79 10.21 4.84
CA GLY A 142 -2.20 10.12 6.24
C GLY A 142 -1.07 10.34 7.25
N ARG A 143 0.19 10.36 6.81
CA ARG A 143 1.35 10.76 7.65
C ARG A 143 1.63 12.27 7.59
N ALA A 144 0.94 13.02 6.74
CA ALA A 144 1.07 14.47 6.64
C ALA A 144 0.25 15.17 7.74
N GLY A 145 0.87 16.13 8.39
CA GLY A 145 0.32 16.84 9.54
C GLY A 145 0.55 16.07 10.84
N ARG A 146 1.01 16.79 11.87
CA ARG A 146 1.15 16.26 13.23
C ARG A 146 -0.03 16.76 14.07
N PRO A 147 -0.95 15.88 14.50
CA PRO A 147 -2.00 16.26 15.42
C PRO A 147 -1.38 16.95 16.64
N GLN A 148 -1.99 18.05 17.11
CA GLN A 148 -1.53 18.90 18.22
C GLN A 148 -0.32 19.82 17.94
N PHE A 149 0.49 19.57 16.91
CA PHE A 149 1.68 20.38 16.61
C PHE A 149 1.54 21.25 15.36
N ASP A 150 0.77 20.80 14.37
CA ASP A 150 0.58 21.49 13.10
C ASP A 150 -0.89 21.89 12.92
N THR A 151 -1.14 23.07 12.36
CA THR A 151 -2.48 23.50 11.94
C THR A 151 -2.89 22.83 10.62
N ASN A 152 -1.93 22.65 9.71
CA ASN A 152 -2.11 22.07 8.39
C ASN A 152 -0.99 21.06 8.11
N GLY A 153 -1.30 20.03 7.32
CA GLY A 153 -0.32 19.08 6.76
C GLY A 153 -0.22 19.23 5.25
N HIS A 154 0.98 19.03 4.69
CA HIS A 154 1.21 19.16 3.25
C HIS A 154 1.62 17.82 2.62
N GLY A 155 0.90 17.40 1.58
CA GLY A 155 1.21 16.22 0.77
C GLY A 155 1.59 16.60 -0.65
N PHE A 156 2.76 16.13 -1.11
CA PHE A 156 3.25 16.35 -2.47
C PHE A 156 3.39 15.03 -3.20
N ILE A 157 2.95 14.97 -4.46
CA ILE A 157 3.20 13.84 -5.37
C ILE A 157 3.99 14.34 -6.56
N LEU A 158 5.15 13.73 -6.79
CA LEU A 158 5.96 13.92 -7.99
C LEU A 158 5.66 12.77 -8.94
N THR A 159 4.92 13.06 -10.01
CA THR A 159 4.50 12.08 -11.02
C THR A 159 4.73 12.63 -12.42
N THR A 160 4.64 11.77 -13.43
CA THR A 160 4.72 12.16 -14.83
C THR A 160 3.42 12.86 -15.26
N HIS A 161 3.50 13.72 -16.27
CA HIS A 161 2.35 14.56 -16.66
C HIS A 161 1.12 13.74 -17.09
N ASP A 162 1.35 12.61 -17.76
CA ASP A 162 0.32 11.65 -18.19
C ASP A 162 -0.47 11.03 -17.02
N LYS A 163 0.15 10.90 -15.84
CA LYS A 163 -0.45 10.29 -14.64
C LYS A 163 -1.06 11.30 -13.68
N LEU A 164 -0.82 12.59 -13.89
CA LEU A 164 -1.32 13.65 -13.02
C LEU A 164 -2.84 13.61 -12.87
N GLN A 165 -3.58 13.51 -13.98
CA GLN A 165 -5.04 13.47 -13.96
C GLN A 165 -5.56 12.21 -13.25
N HIS A 166 -4.88 11.07 -13.41
CA HIS A 166 -5.22 9.82 -12.73
C HIS A 166 -5.18 10.00 -11.21
N TYR A 167 -4.05 10.46 -10.66
CA TYR A 167 -3.90 10.67 -9.22
C TYR A 167 -4.80 11.79 -8.67
N LEU A 168 -4.98 12.89 -9.40
CA LEU A 168 -5.93 13.94 -9.02
C LEU A 168 -7.36 13.40 -8.93
N SER A 169 -7.79 12.61 -9.93
CA SER A 169 -9.13 12.02 -9.93
C SER A 169 -9.33 11.07 -8.75
N LEU A 170 -8.34 10.26 -8.43
CA LEU A 170 -8.38 9.31 -7.32
C LEU A 170 -8.39 9.98 -5.93
N LEU A 171 -7.76 11.14 -5.79
CA LEU A 171 -7.71 11.89 -4.53
C LEU A 171 -8.95 12.77 -4.31
N THR A 172 -9.53 13.30 -5.39
CA THR A 172 -10.65 14.26 -5.33
C THR A 172 -12.01 13.60 -5.49
N ARG A 173 -12.08 12.49 -6.23
CA ARG A 173 -13.33 11.74 -6.43
C ARG A 173 -13.33 10.54 -5.52
N GLN A 174 -14.46 10.33 -4.84
CA GLN A 174 -14.76 9.04 -4.24
C GLN A 174 -15.02 8.06 -5.39
N ASN A 175 -13.97 7.40 -5.89
CA ASN A 175 -14.18 6.28 -6.79
C ASN A 175 -14.93 5.19 -6.02
N PRO A 176 -16.04 4.67 -6.57
CA PRO A 176 -16.74 3.58 -5.92
C PRO A 176 -15.77 2.40 -5.78
N ILE A 177 -15.71 1.83 -4.58
CA ILE A 177 -14.91 0.63 -4.35
C ILE A 177 -15.60 -0.51 -5.10
N GLU A 178 -14.88 -1.13 -6.04
CA GLU A 178 -15.39 -2.26 -6.83
C GLU A 178 -14.81 -3.58 -6.34
N SER A 179 -15.59 -4.64 -6.49
CA SER A 179 -15.18 -5.99 -6.13
C SER A 179 -14.23 -6.57 -7.18
N GLN A 180 -13.06 -7.05 -6.73
CA GLN A 180 -12.13 -7.84 -7.55
C GLN A 180 -12.40 -9.36 -7.44
N PHE A 181 -13.48 -9.76 -6.75
CA PHE A 181 -13.72 -11.15 -6.37
C PHE A 181 -13.87 -12.11 -7.55
N ILE A 182 -14.33 -11.66 -8.72
CA ILE A 182 -14.45 -12.50 -9.92
C ILE A 182 -13.10 -13.16 -10.29
N SER A 183 -12.01 -12.40 -10.18
CA SER A 183 -10.66 -12.90 -10.52
C SER A 183 -10.13 -13.98 -9.56
N HIS A 184 -10.74 -14.10 -8.38
CA HIS A 184 -10.37 -15.06 -7.35
C HIS A 184 -11.53 -16.03 -7.03
N LEU A 185 -12.60 -16.04 -7.84
CA LEU A 185 -13.80 -16.81 -7.54
C LEU A 185 -13.51 -18.31 -7.49
N THR A 186 -12.67 -18.83 -8.37
CA THR A 186 -12.27 -20.24 -8.42
C THR A 186 -11.63 -20.69 -7.11
N ASP A 187 -10.65 -19.94 -6.62
CA ASP A 187 -9.88 -20.30 -5.43
C ASP A 187 -10.76 -20.26 -4.19
N ASN A 188 -11.58 -19.21 -4.06
CA ASN A 188 -12.51 -19.07 -2.93
C ASN A 188 -13.62 -20.12 -2.98
N LEU A 189 -14.12 -20.48 -4.17
CA LEU A 189 -15.12 -21.54 -4.33
C LEU A 189 -14.54 -22.90 -3.95
N ASN A 190 -13.31 -23.22 -4.38
CA ASN A 190 -12.62 -24.44 -3.98
C ASN A 190 -12.50 -24.55 -2.45
N ALA A 191 -12.11 -23.46 -1.78
CA ALA A 191 -11.99 -23.42 -0.33
C ALA A 191 -13.32 -23.75 0.37
N GLU A 192 -14.44 -23.17 -0.07
CA GLU A 192 -15.76 -23.45 0.54
C GLU A 192 -16.25 -24.87 0.27
N ILE A 193 -15.92 -25.45 -0.90
CA ILE A 193 -16.23 -26.85 -1.21
C ILE A 193 -15.41 -27.80 -0.32
N VAL A 194 -14.13 -27.48 -0.12
CA VAL A 194 -13.23 -28.25 0.77
C VAL A 194 -13.67 -28.20 2.23
N LEU A 195 -14.13 -27.03 2.69
CA LEU A 195 -14.68 -26.86 4.03
C LEU A 195 -16.03 -27.56 4.22
N GLY A 196 -16.71 -27.90 3.13
CA GLY A 196 -18.04 -28.49 3.15
C GLY A 196 -19.17 -27.49 3.39
N THR A 197 -18.87 -26.18 3.34
CA THR A 197 -19.89 -25.11 3.40
C THR A 197 -20.76 -25.12 2.14
N VAL A 198 -20.17 -25.50 1.01
CA VAL A 198 -20.81 -25.53 -0.32
C VAL A 198 -20.66 -26.93 -0.90
N THR A 199 -21.79 -27.61 -1.12
CA THR A 199 -21.83 -28.96 -1.69
C THR A 199 -22.60 -29.03 -3.02
N THR A 200 -23.35 -27.97 -3.35
CA THR A 200 -24.12 -27.87 -4.60
C THR A 200 -23.98 -26.51 -5.27
N ILE A 201 -24.31 -26.42 -6.56
CA ILE A 201 -24.37 -25.15 -7.29
C ILE A 201 -25.34 -24.16 -6.63
N GLU A 202 -26.46 -24.61 -6.09
CA GLU A 202 -27.44 -23.74 -5.42
C GLU A 202 -26.90 -23.15 -4.11
N GLU A 203 -26.18 -23.95 -3.32
CA GLU A 203 -25.48 -23.46 -2.13
C GLU A 203 -24.37 -22.48 -2.50
N ALA A 204 -23.62 -22.74 -3.57
CA ALA A 204 -22.60 -21.83 -4.10
C ALA A 204 -23.21 -20.49 -4.56
N CYS A 205 -24.36 -20.52 -5.25
CA CYS A 205 -25.12 -19.33 -5.62
C CYS A 205 -25.57 -18.54 -4.39
N SER A 206 -26.04 -19.24 -3.34
CA SER A 206 -26.43 -18.63 -2.07
C SER A 206 -25.24 -18.00 -1.36
N TRP A 207 -24.09 -18.68 -1.31
CA TRP A 207 -22.83 -18.17 -0.78
C TRP A 207 -22.41 -16.88 -1.48
N LEU A 208 -22.46 -16.87 -2.82
CA LEU A 208 -22.07 -15.69 -3.61
C LEU A 208 -22.94 -14.47 -3.29
N ARG A 209 -24.21 -14.64 -2.84
CA ARG A 209 -25.06 -13.52 -2.42
C ARG A 209 -24.52 -12.74 -1.22
N TYR A 210 -23.78 -13.39 -0.32
CA TYR A 210 -23.20 -12.78 0.88
C TYR A 210 -21.93 -11.99 0.58
N THR A 211 -21.42 -12.05 -0.65
CA THR A 211 -20.19 -11.36 -1.03
C THR A 211 -20.42 -9.89 -1.38
N TYR A 212 -19.37 -9.08 -1.25
CA TYR A 212 -19.38 -7.70 -1.74
C TYR A 212 -19.59 -7.62 -3.26
N LEU A 213 -19.17 -8.65 -4.01
CA LEU A 213 -19.43 -8.74 -5.45
C LEU A 213 -20.93 -8.66 -5.75
N ASN A 214 -21.76 -9.42 -5.02
CA ASN A 214 -23.20 -9.41 -5.24
C ASN A 214 -23.81 -8.02 -5.01
N VAL A 215 -23.40 -7.32 -3.95
CA VAL A 215 -23.85 -5.94 -3.68
C VAL A 215 -23.46 -5.00 -4.84
N ARG A 216 -22.21 -5.08 -5.31
CA ARG A 216 -21.71 -4.23 -6.39
C ARG A 216 -22.33 -4.55 -7.74
N MET A 217 -22.61 -5.81 -8.06
CA MET A 217 -23.32 -6.18 -9.29
C MET A 217 -24.74 -5.57 -9.35
N HIS A 218 -25.42 -5.43 -8.22
CA HIS A 218 -26.73 -4.75 -8.19
C HIS A 218 -26.62 -3.22 -8.31
N GLN A 219 -25.61 -2.62 -7.68
CA GLN A 219 -25.40 -1.16 -7.66
C GLN A 219 -24.76 -0.62 -8.96
N SER A 220 -23.86 -1.36 -9.58
CA SER A 220 -23.15 -0.96 -10.80
C SER A 220 -23.01 -2.12 -11.79
N PRO A 221 -24.12 -2.60 -12.38
CA PRO A 221 -24.17 -3.83 -13.19
C PRO A 221 -23.27 -3.78 -14.43
N ILE A 222 -23.19 -2.61 -15.07
CA ILE A 222 -22.42 -2.42 -16.31
C ILE A 222 -20.93 -2.71 -16.09
N THR A 223 -20.38 -2.37 -14.92
CA THR A 223 -18.98 -2.64 -14.54
C THR A 223 -18.65 -4.14 -14.58
N TYR A 224 -19.64 -4.99 -14.33
CA TYR A 224 -19.51 -6.46 -14.30
C TYR A 224 -20.01 -7.13 -15.57
N GLY A 225 -20.24 -6.36 -16.65
CA GLY A 225 -20.73 -6.89 -17.93
C GLY A 225 -22.24 -7.18 -17.96
N ILE A 226 -22.99 -6.77 -16.94
CA ILE A 226 -24.44 -6.96 -16.87
C ILE A 226 -25.12 -5.76 -17.55
N ASN A 227 -25.69 -5.99 -18.73
CA ASN A 227 -26.41 -4.96 -19.46
C ASN A 227 -27.84 -4.76 -18.91
N ALA A 228 -28.48 -3.66 -19.31
CA ALA A 228 -29.81 -3.28 -18.81
C ALA A 228 -30.88 -4.35 -19.09
N ASN A 229 -30.77 -5.03 -20.24
CA ASN A 229 -31.70 -6.09 -20.65
C ASN A 229 -31.57 -7.32 -19.74
N MET A 230 -30.34 -7.75 -19.44
CA MET A 230 -30.08 -8.86 -18.51
C MET A 230 -30.60 -8.52 -17.12
N LYS A 231 -30.39 -7.29 -16.63
CA LYS A 231 -30.92 -6.87 -15.33
C LYS A 231 -32.45 -6.81 -15.31
N ALA A 232 -33.09 -6.41 -16.40
CA ALA A 232 -34.55 -6.38 -16.49
C ALA A 232 -35.15 -7.80 -16.52
N ALA A 233 -34.48 -8.74 -17.18
CA ALA A 233 -34.88 -10.15 -17.25
C ALA A 233 -34.62 -10.91 -15.94
N ASP A 234 -33.54 -10.57 -15.23
CA ASP A 234 -33.14 -11.18 -13.96
C ASP A 234 -32.80 -10.11 -12.91
N PRO A 235 -33.81 -9.50 -12.27
CA PRO A 235 -33.61 -8.44 -11.28
C PRO A 235 -32.76 -8.85 -10.07
N ASN A 236 -32.78 -10.15 -9.73
CA ASN A 236 -32.05 -10.71 -8.60
C ASN A 236 -30.68 -11.27 -8.99
N LEU A 237 -30.29 -11.17 -10.27
CA LEU A 237 -29.04 -11.69 -10.83
C LEU A 237 -28.77 -13.17 -10.49
N HIS A 238 -29.83 -13.98 -10.39
CA HIS A 238 -29.72 -15.41 -10.07
C HIS A 238 -29.04 -16.19 -11.19
N SER A 239 -29.50 -16.04 -12.43
CA SER A 239 -28.93 -16.67 -13.61
C SER A 239 -27.46 -16.28 -13.80
N PHE A 240 -27.17 -14.98 -13.65
CA PHE A 240 -25.80 -14.47 -13.79
C PHE A 240 -24.84 -15.05 -12.74
N ARG A 241 -25.25 -15.11 -11.46
CA ARG A 241 -24.45 -15.75 -10.40
C ARG A 241 -24.23 -17.23 -10.68
N ARG A 242 -25.28 -17.92 -11.13
CA ARG A 242 -25.23 -19.34 -11.48
C ARG A 242 -24.23 -19.60 -12.61
N ASP A 243 -24.25 -18.79 -13.66
CA ASP A 243 -23.32 -18.91 -14.77
C ASP A 243 -21.86 -18.70 -14.31
N LEU A 244 -21.62 -17.72 -13.43
CA LEU A 244 -20.29 -17.51 -12.82
C LEU A 244 -19.81 -18.72 -12.02
N ILE A 245 -20.68 -19.29 -11.19
CA ILE A 245 -20.38 -20.46 -10.35
C ILE A 245 -20.14 -21.70 -11.22
N ILE A 246 -21.00 -21.97 -12.20
CA ILE A 246 -20.84 -23.12 -13.10
C ILE A 246 -19.51 -23.03 -13.85
N LYS A 247 -19.18 -21.84 -14.38
CA LYS A 247 -17.90 -21.63 -15.06
C LYS A 247 -16.72 -21.88 -14.12
N ALA A 248 -16.77 -21.36 -12.90
CA ALA A 248 -15.72 -21.59 -11.91
C ALA A 248 -15.62 -23.08 -11.52
N ALA A 249 -16.74 -23.77 -11.34
CA ALA A 249 -16.78 -25.20 -11.03
C ALA A 249 -16.19 -26.05 -12.16
N GLN A 250 -16.49 -25.72 -13.43
CA GLN A 250 -15.91 -26.37 -14.61
C GLN A 250 -14.40 -26.14 -14.70
N GLU A 251 -13.92 -24.94 -14.39
CA GLU A 251 -12.48 -24.65 -14.33
C GLU A 251 -11.78 -25.45 -13.22
N LEU A 252 -12.40 -25.56 -12.04
CA LEU A 252 -11.88 -26.36 -10.92
C LEU A 252 -11.89 -27.88 -11.21
N ASP A 253 -12.92 -28.40 -11.85
CA ASP A 253 -13.02 -29.82 -12.23
C ASP A 253 -12.00 -30.18 -13.31
N LYS A 254 -11.81 -29.30 -14.29
CA LYS A 254 -10.76 -29.41 -15.31
C LYS A 254 -9.36 -29.39 -14.70
N ALA A 255 -9.15 -28.60 -13.65
CA ALA A 255 -7.92 -28.60 -12.86
C ALA A 255 -7.81 -29.76 -11.85
N HIS A 256 -8.82 -30.63 -11.80
CA HIS A 256 -8.93 -31.77 -10.88
C HIS A 256 -8.90 -31.39 -9.39
N MET A 257 -9.26 -30.16 -9.05
CA MET A 257 -9.37 -29.69 -7.66
C MET A 257 -10.70 -30.14 -7.03
N ILE A 258 -11.76 -30.15 -7.81
CA ILE A 258 -13.07 -30.70 -7.40
C ILE A 258 -13.54 -31.76 -8.40
N ARG A 259 -14.62 -32.46 -8.07
CA ARG A 259 -15.47 -33.20 -9.00
C ARG A 259 -16.82 -32.51 -9.11
N PHE A 260 -17.16 -32.05 -10.31
CA PHE A 260 -18.44 -31.42 -10.60
C PHE A 260 -19.34 -32.38 -11.38
N GLU A 261 -20.46 -32.80 -10.79
CA GLU A 261 -21.44 -33.65 -11.47
C GLU A 261 -22.53 -32.81 -12.14
N GLU A 262 -22.41 -32.58 -13.45
CA GLU A 262 -23.29 -31.65 -14.19
C GLU A 262 -24.78 -32.00 -14.13
N LYS A 263 -25.14 -33.27 -13.95
CA LYS A 263 -26.55 -33.72 -13.92
C LYS A 263 -27.24 -33.44 -12.59
N THR A 264 -26.50 -33.63 -11.50
CA THR A 264 -27.03 -33.54 -10.13
C THR A 264 -26.63 -32.22 -9.47
N GLU A 265 -25.68 -31.50 -10.08
CA GLU A 265 -25.12 -30.23 -9.63
C GLU A 265 -24.40 -30.29 -8.28
N TYR A 266 -23.92 -31.48 -7.92
CA TYR A 266 -23.08 -31.68 -6.74
C TYR A 266 -21.62 -31.36 -7.03
N LEU A 267 -20.96 -30.85 -5.99
CA LEU A 267 -19.57 -30.46 -5.96
C LEU A 267 -18.87 -31.27 -4.86
N PHE A 268 -17.83 -32.02 -5.23
CA PHE A 268 -17.06 -32.82 -4.29
C PHE A 268 -15.60 -32.38 -4.29
N ALA A 269 -15.04 -32.12 -3.11
CA ALA A 269 -13.61 -31.84 -2.98
C ALA A 269 -12.77 -33.10 -3.28
N THR A 270 -11.68 -32.91 -4.03
CA THR A 270 -10.64 -33.95 -4.20
C THR A 270 -9.50 -33.74 -3.22
N ASP A 271 -8.59 -34.71 -3.11
CA ASP A 271 -7.36 -34.54 -2.33
C ASP A 271 -6.50 -33.37 -2.85
N LEU A 272 -6.47 -33.15 -4.17
CA LEU A 272 -5.74 -32.04 -4.76
C LEU A 272 -6.35 -30.69 -4.34
N GLY A 273 -7.68 -30.58 -4.38
CA GLY A 273 -8.41 -29.40 -3.92
C GLY A 273 -8.18 -29.10 -2.44
N ARG A 274 -8.03 -30.14 -1.60
CA ARG A 274 -7.71 -29.98 -0.16
C ARG A 274 -6.30 -29.47 0.10
N THR A 275 -5.37 -29.70 -0.83
CA THR A 275 -3.97 -29.28 -0.70
C THR A 275 -3.66 -27.91 -1.30
N ALA A 276 -4.51 -27.43 -2.22
CA ALA A 276 -4.38 -26.15 -2.92
C ALA A 276 -4.82 -24.96 -2.03
#